data_AF-A0A5C7LN76-F1
#
_entry.id   AF-A0A5C7LN76-F1
#
_cell.length_a   1.000
_cell.length_b   1.000
_cell.length_c   1.000
_cell.angle_alpha   90.00
_cell.angle_beta   90.00
_cell.angle_gamma   90.00
#
_symmetry.space_group_name_H-M   'P 1'
#
loop_
_entity.id
_entity.type
_entity.pdbx_description
1 polymer ?
#
loop_
_entity_poly.entity_id
_entity_poly.type
_entity_poly.pdbx_seq_one_letter_code
_entity_poly.pdbx_strand_id
1 'polypeptide(L)'
;MFTRQAEATAAAFPVSARILTGNDVRHYPSGQAGMDYSPQQQELHAKWAWYTGSQYAGCRYDWQGAQLGPTNTIAKALVPQSTGVPPGFANMAPPRMAERRPSAPHKLVARVVDRFTSLLFAEDAHPTIRVIGDEDTGHWLQSFASTSRLWARMQMARTIGGAQGTVCLGFRYIGGAPRIEPIDPRWGRPIWLDKEAHTLRALDIRYQVPVVVKRNKRTQPEQVSYWMRRLISDQAEIWYKPVFCSEFPAVQLEDGTRVEEGNGQEPEWRNLIDEERSVRHDLGFCPVVWLQNLPSHESPYGRSDCDGLYEQALDLDRLRAGISMACGANMDPSFVIESGDGVFPQTLRKGTGNGIGLMTGNKAYYVEIGGAGIKIAMDHFKEARDSFFEEAECLESFTRSGGPPQTAYEVGAKLGPQQSKVSALREQYGQLGVRRLLDMAMRAARILEARGESVLLEPRIVKPEEDGETETVEPVRLGPEGSYLDVSWPPISRPTSTEVQAAVTAAAAAVQGGVLDQKTVTKFVAPFFGVDDLNALQARMEKAAEERKTEQEALQQGSGLPGAGGGAPKPPGPPKPPAAQPQ
;
A
#
# COMPACT_ATOMS: atom_id res chain seq x y z
N MET A 1 -1.39 10.49 -24.26
CA MET A 1 -2.54 10.07 -25.07
C MET A 1 -1.93 9.32 -26.23
N PHE A 2 -2.26 8.05 -26.44
CA PHE A 2 -1.82 7.36 -27.67
C PHE A 2 -2.32 8.21 -28.86
N THR A 3 -1.44 8.48 -29.82
CA THR A 3 -1.46 9.71 -30.62
C THR A 3 -2.46 9.74 -31.79
N ARG A 4 -3.53 8.94 -31.75
CA ARG A 4 -4.61 9.08 -32.76
C ARG A 4 -5.59 10.17 -32.33
N GLN A 5 -5.63 11.26 -33.12
CA GLN A 5 -6.66 12.29 -33.04
C GLN A 5 -8.06 11.68 -33.23
N ALA A 6 -9.02 12.23 -32.48
CA ALA A 6 -10.40 11.76 -32.37
C ALA A 6 -11.14 11.58 -33.71
N GLU A 7 -10.80 12.35 -34.76
CA GLU A 7 -11.59 12.42 -36.00
C GLU A 7 -11.58 11.15 -36.87
N ALA A 8 -10.62 10.23 -36.70
CA ALA A 8 -10.62 8.95 -37.43
C ALA A 8 -11.23 7.78 -36.63
N THR A 9 -11.73 8.03 -35.42
CA THR A 9 -12.00 6.99 -34.41
C THR A 9 -13.44 6.48 -34.45
N ALA A 10 -14.39 7.33 -34.86
CA ALA A 10 -15.84 7.04 -34.84
C ALA A 10 -16.27 5.86 -35.74
N ALA A 11 -15.68 5.73 -36.93
CA ALA A 11 -16.08 4.70 -37.91
C ALA A 11 -15.41 3.33 -37.70
N ALA A 12 -14.36 3.26 -36.88
CA ALA A 12 -13.45 2.11 -36.82
C ALA A 12 -13.39 1.44 -35.43
N PHE A 13 -14.34 1.72 -34.53
CA PHE A 13 -14.44 1.00 -33.26
C PHE A 13 -14.71 -0.49 -33.54
N PRO A 14 -13.83 -1.40 -33.08
CA PRO A 14 -13.83 -2.80 -33.52
C PRO A 14 -15.07 -3.57 -33.05
N VAL A 15 -15.41 -4.63 -33.80
CA VAL A 15 -16.56 -5.54 -33.55
C VAL A 15 -16.49 -6.22 -32.17
N SER A 16 -15.30 -6.35 -31.59
CA SER A 16 -15.07 -6.79 -30.20
C SER A 16 -15.69 -5.85 -29.16
N ALA A 17 -15.68 -4.53 -29.42
CA ALA A 17 -16.40 -3.56 -28.60
C ALA A 17 -17.92 -3.63 -28.82
N ARG A 18 -18.39 -3.92 -30.05
CA ARG A 18 -19.84 -4.11 -30.33
C ARG A 18 -20.49 -5.24 -29.52
N ILE A 19 -19.74 -6.27 -29.15
CA ILE A 19 -20.20 -7.41 -28.33
C ILE A 19 -20.18 -7.08 -26.82
N LEU A 20 -19.44 -6.05 -26.38
CA LEU A 20 -19.24 -5.70 -24.95
C LEU A 20 -19.82 -4.33 -24.55
N THR A 21 -20.23 -3.51 -25.51
CA THR A 21 -20.90 -2.20 -25.30
C THR A 21 -22.40 -2.33 -25.07
N GLY A 22 -22.99 -3.52 -25.24
CA GLY A 22 -24.39 -3.79 -24.92
C GLY A 22 -24.66 -3.84 -23.42
N ASN A 23 -25.96 -3.80 -23.06
CA ASN A 23 -26.48 -3.98 -21.68
C ASN A 23 -26.18 -5.35 -21.06
N ASP A 24 -25.32 -6.17 -21.69
CA ASP A 24 -25.02 -7.55 -21.33
C ASP A 24 -24.07 -7.64 -20.12
N VAL A 25 -23.37 -6.54 -19.79
CA VAL A 25 -22.50 -6.44 -18.61
C VAL A 25 -23.17 -5.54 -17.57
N ARG A 26 -24.18 -6.09 -16.87
CA ARG A 26 -24.79 -5.44 -15.70
C ARG A 26 -23.89 -5.61 -14.48
N HIS A 27 -23.35 -4.52 -13.95
CA HIS A 27 -22.65 -4.52 -12.65
C HIS A 27 -23.63 -4.51 -11.47
N TYR A 28 -24.86 -4.04 -11.72
CA TYR A 28 -25.85 -3.74 -10.69
C TYR A 28 -27.08 -4.66 -10.87
N PRO A 29 -27.53 -5.40 -9.84
CA PRO A 29 -28.68 -6.30 -9.96
C PRO A 29 -30.00 -5.51 -9.96
N SER A 30 -30.56 -5.27 -11.14
CA SER A 30 -31.90 -4.70 -11.43
C SER A 30 -32.14 -3.23 -11.05
N GLY A 31 -32.93 -2.53 -11.87
CA GLY A 31 -33.01 -1.07 -11.92
C GLY A 31 -33.82 -0.38 -10.81
N GLN A 32 -33.42 -0.55 -9.55
CA GLN A 32 -33.92 0.28 -8.46
C GLN A 32 -32.87 1.34 -8.08
N ALA A 33 -33.15 2.60 -8.41
CA ALA A 33 -32.28 3.72 -8.08
C ALA A 33 -32.03 3.82 -6.55
N GLY A 34 -30.88 3.32 -6.09
CA GLY A 34 -30.44 3.49 -4.70
C GLY A 34 -29.50 2.40 -4.20
N MET A 35 -28.22 2.45 -4.63
CA MET A 35 -27.13 1.52 -4.27
C MET A 35 -27.30 0.05 -4.68
N ASP A 36 -27.00 -0.25 -5.94
CA ASP A 36 -27.14 -1.62 -6.48
C ASP A 36 -25.79 -2.38 -6.60
N TYR A 37 -24.86 -2.30 -5.65
CA TYR A 37 -23.60 -3.07 -5.77
C TYR A 37 -23.88 -4.57 -6.00
N SER A 38 -23.16 -5.22 -6.92
CA SER A 38 -23.20 -6.68 -7.00
C SER A 38 -22.80 -7.31 -5.65
N PRO A 39 -23.22 -8.55 -5.34
CA PRO A 39 -22.81 -9.21 -4.09
C PRO A 39 -21.29 -9.19 -3.87
N GLN A 40 -20.50 -9.37 -4.94
CA GLN A 40 -19.05 -9.28 -4.88
C GLN A 40 -18.55 -7.86 -4.59
N GLN A 41 -19.16 -6.85 -5.22
CA GLN A 41 -18.81 -5.45 -4.94
C GLN A 41 -19.14 -5.05 -3.51
N GLN A 42 -20.25 -5.55 -2.94
CA GLN A 42 -20.61 -5.34 -1.54
C GLN A 42 -19.55 -5.92 -0.60
N GLU A 43 -19.09 -7.14 -0.88
CA GLU A 43 -18.02 -7.78 -0.12
C GLU A 43 -16.72 -6.97 -0.18
N LEU A 44 -16.25 -6.60 -1.38
CA LEU A 44 -15.04 -5.80 -1.55
C LEU A 44 -15.17 -4.41 -0.89
N HIS A 45 -16.37 -3.80 -0.95
CA HIS A 45 -16.65 -2.55 -0.28
C HIS A 45 -16.58 -2.68 1.24
N ALA A 46 -17.15 -3.75 1.81
CA ALA A 46 -17.08 -4.04 3.24
C ALA A 46 -15.62 -4.27 3.69
N LYS A 47 -14.84 -5.07 2.94
CA LYS A 47 -13.41 -5.31 3.18
C LYS A 47 -12.61 -4.00 3.16
N TRP A 48 -12.86 -3.14 2.17
CA TRP A 48 -12.22 -1.81 2.11
C TRP A 48 -12.59 -0.91 3.28
N ALA A 49 -13.84 -0.94 3.74
CA ALA A 49 -14.32 -0.12 4.84
C ALA A 49 -13.58 -0.44 6.16
N TRP A 50 -13.17 -1.70 6.36
CA TRP A 50 -12.32 -2.10 7.49
C TRP A 50 -10.92 -1.49 7.42
N TYR A 51 -10.34 -1.42 6.23
CA TYR A 51 -9.03 -0.78 6.01
C TYR A 51 -9.10 0.74 6.25
N THR A 52 -10.07 1.43 5.65
CA THR A 52 -10.21 2.90 5.81
C THR A 52 -10.69 3.32 7.20
N GLY A 53 -11.31 2.40 7.96
CA GLY A 53 -11.94 2.70 9.23
C GLY A 53 -13.32 3.38 9.07
N SER A 54 -13.98 3.14 7.93
CA SER A 54 -15.33 3.65 7.63
C SER A 54 -16.43 2.59 7.81
N GLN A 55 -16.11 1.39 8.32
CA GLN A 55 -17.06 0.30 8.55
C GLN A 55 -18.22 0.70 9.50
N TYR A 56 -17.98 1.66 10.40
CA TYR A 56 -19.01 2.17 11.33
C TYR A 56 -19.70 3.45 10.83
N ALA A 57 -19.48 3.87 9.58
CA ALA A 57 -20.07 5.10 9.05
C ALA A 57 -21.61 5.05 9.00
N GLY A 58 -22.18 3.85 8.89
CA GLY A 58 -23.63 3.62 8.90
C GLY A 58 -24.27 3.52 10.30
N CYS A 59 -23.48 3.50 11.38
CA CYS A 59 -24.02 3.45 12.74
C CYS A 59 -24.76 4.77 13.05
N ARG A 60 -25.96 4.64 13.64
CA ARG A 60 -26.84 5.78 13.95
C ARG A 60 -26.60 6.36 15.33
N TYR A 61 -26.01 5.56 16.22
CA TYR A 61 -25.79 5.92 17.61
C TYR A 61 -24.31 5.85 17.94
N ASP A 62 -23.89 6.68 18.89
CA ASP A 62 -22.58 6.52 19.51
C ASP A 62 -22.58 5.30 20.45
N TRP A 63 -21.44 5.06 21.11
CA TRP A 63 -21.31 3.93 22.03
C TRP A 63 -22.22 4.04 23.26
N GLN A 64 -22.52 5.27 23.69
CA GLN A 64 -23.38 5.55 24.85
C GLN A 64 -24.88 5.45 24.52
N GLY A 65 -25.23 5.44 23.23
CA GLY A 65 -26.59 5.36 22.73
C GLY A 65 -27.19 6.71 22.34
N ALA A 66 -26.41 7.80 22.34
CA ALA A 66 -26.85 9.08 21.81
C ALA A 66 -26.87 9.05 20.28
N GLN A 67 -27.82 9.75 19.67
CA GLN A 67 -27.95 9.78 18.22
C GLN A 67 -26.81 10.59 17.59
N LEU A 68 -26.16 10.01 16.58
CA LEU A 68 -25.15 10.68 15.78
C LEU A 68 -25.83 11.62 14.78
N GLY A 69 -25.35 12.86 14.68
CA GLY A 69 -25.78 13.82 13.66
C GLY A 69 -25.32 13.46 12.23
N PRO A 70 -25.83 14.16 11.20
CA PRO A 70 -25.51 13.91 9.79
C PRO A 70 -24.01 14.05 9.45
N THR A 71 -23.61 13.44 8.34
CA THR A 71 -22.45 12.53 8.34
C THR A 71 -21.03 13.12 8.20
N ASN A 72 -20.81 14.44 8.13
CA ASN A 72 -19.63 14.97 7.41
C ASN A 72 -18.59 15.85 8.15
N THR A 73 -18.46 15.81 9.48
CA THR A 73 -17.41 16.62 10.15
C THR A 73 -16.64 15.85 11.24
N ILE A 74 -15.33 16.12 11.33
CA ILE A 74 -14.41 15.74 12.43
C ILE A 74 -15.04 16.04 13.81
N ALA A 75 -15.94 17.02 13.88
CA ALA A 75 -16.71 17.42 15.06
C ALA A 75 -17.63 16.33 15.65
N LYS A 76 -17.86 15.18 14.97
CA LYS A 76 -18.66 14.05 15.48
C LYS A 76 -18.14 13.45 16.78
N ALA A 77 -16.85 13.61 17.10
CA ALA A 77 -16.25 13.10 18.33
C ALA A 77 -16.32 14.09 19.51
N LEU A 78 -16.70 15.36 19.27
CA LEU A 78 -16.49 16.46 20.22
C LEU A 78 -17.79 17.01 20.82
N VAL A 79 -18.95 16.77 20.19
CA VAL A 79 -20.23 17.30 20.70
C VAL A 79 -21.26 16.17 20.72
N PRO A 80 -21.51 15.56 21.89
CA PRO A 80 -22.75 14.81 22.08
C PRO A 80 -23.90 15.78 21.78
N GLN A 81 -24.70 15.49 20.75
CA GLN A 81 -26.03 16.07 20.71
C GLN A 81 -26.71 15.60 22.00
N SER A 82 -27.43 16.49 22.69
CA SER A 82 -28.29 16.08 23.80
C SER A 82 -29.10 14.85 23.35
N THR A 83 -29.52 14.00 24.29
CA THR A 83 -30.07 12.65 24.06
C THR A 83 -31.25 12.56 23.07
N GLY A 84 -31.63 13.61 22.34
CA GLY A 84 -32.64 13.65 21.29
C GLY A 84 -34.04 13.54 21.86
N VAL A 85 -34.13 13.40 23.18
CA VAL A 85 -35.33 13.12 23.93
C VAL A 85 -35.60 14.32 24.82
N PRO A 86 -36.63 15.14 24.50
CA PRO A 86 -37.13 16.16 25.41
C PRO A 86 -37.47 15.53 26.76
N PRO A 87 -37.23 16.22 27.89
CA PRO A 87 -37.60 15.71 29.22
C PRO A 87 -39.06 15.27 29.23
N GLY A 88 -39.32 13.97 29.46
CA GLY A 88 -40.67 13.39 29.52
C GLY A 88 -41.05 12.42 28.39
N PHE A 89 -40.24 12.27 27.33
CA PHE A 89 -40.44 11.22 26.34
C PHE A 89 -39.55 10.01 26.66
N ALA A 90 -40.09 8.79 26.57
CA ALA A 90 -39.28 7.57 26.69
C ALA A 90 -38.94 7.09 25.28
N ASN A 91 -37.65 6.98 24.94
CA ASN A 91 -37.25 6.09 23.86
C ASN A 91 -37.61 4.67 24.32
N MET A 92 -38.64 4.08 23.71
CA MET A 92 -39.26 2.82 24.14
C MET A 92 -38.33 1.59 24.01
N ALA A 93 -37.15 1.73 23.39
CA ALA A 93 -36.10 0.71 23.45
C ALA A 93 -34.71 1.37 23.36
N PRO A 94 -33.75 0.98 24.21
CA PRO A 94 -32.35 1.42 24.05
C PRO A 94 -31.78 0.85 22.73
N PRO A 95 -30.92 1.60 22.01
CA PRO A 95 -30.37 1.14 20.75
C PRO A 95 -29.56 -0.13 20.94
N ARG A 96 -29.67 -1.06 19.98
CA ARG A 96 -28.96 -2.34 20.03
C ARG A 96 -27.45 -2.09 19.93
N MET A 97 -26.64 -2.96 20.54
CA MET A 97 -25.18 -2.82 20.51
C MET A 97 -24.61 -2.82 19.08
N ALA A 98 -25.27 -3.51 18.14
CA ALA A 98 -24.90 -3.51 16.73
C ALA A 98 -25.13 -2.17 16.01
N GLU A 99 -26.02 -1.32 16.51
CA GLU A 99 -26.34 0.00 15.93
C GLU A 99 -25.44 1.12 16.46
N ARG A 100 -24.62 0.79 17.48
CA ARG A 100 -23.71 1.71 18.17
C ARG A 100 -22.34 1.67 17.55
N ARG A 101 -21.79 2.86 17.31
CA ARG A 101 -20.42 3.04 16.85
C ARG A 101 -19.44 2.87 18.02
N PRO A 102 -18.43 1.98 17.93
CA PRO A 102 -17.35 1.94 18.90
C PRO A 102 -16.65 3.31 19.01
N SER A 103 -16.42 3.77 20.25
CA SER A 103 -15.84 5.10 20.52
C SER A 103 -14.36 5.21 20.12
N ALA A 104 -13.62 4.10 20.16
CA ALA A 104 -12.19 4.06 19.85
C ALA A 104 -11.81 2.83 18.98
N PRO A 105 -12.20 2.80 17.69
CA PRO A 105 -11.82 1.73 16.78
C PRO A 105 -10.30 1.55 16.73
N HIS A 106 -9.83 0.30 16.82
CA HIS A 106 -8.42 -0.05 16.90
C HIS A 106 -7.74 -0.12 15.53
N LYS A 107 -8.52 -0.24 14.44
CA LYS A 107 -8.04 -0.32 13.05
C LYS A 107 -7.01 -1.44 12.81
N LEU A 108 -7.22 -2.60 13.45
CA LEU A 108 -6.29 -3.74 13.37
C LEU A 108 -6.02 -4.21 11.93
N VAL A 109 -7.07 -4.30 11.11
CA VAL A 109 -6.96 -4.67 9.68
C VAL A 109 -6.00 -3.74 8.93
N ALA A 110 -6.12 -2.42 9.11
CA ALA A 110 -5.23 -1.47 8.47
C ALA A 110 -3.77 -1.67 8.88
N ARG A 111 -3.53 -1.95 10.16
CA ARG A 111 -2.17 -2.16 10.68
C ARG A 111 -1.51 -3.41 10.10
N VAL A 112 -2.25 -4.50 9.94
CA VAL A 112 -1.75 -5.72 9.28
C VAL A 112 -1.40 -5.43 7.82
N VAL A 113 -2.32 -4.82 7.08
CA VAL A 113 -2.11 -4.48 5.66
C VAL A 113 -0.90 -3.57 5.48
N ASP A 114 -0.82 -2.47 6.23
CA ASP A 114 0.28 -1.50 6.14
C ASP A 114 1.63 -2.11 6.53
N ARG A 115 1.63 -3.08 7.46
CA ARG A 115 2.83 -3.82 7.85
C ARG A 115 3.35 -4.69 6.70
N PHE A 116 2.49 -5.48 6.05
CA PHE A 116 2.90 -6.27 4.89
C PHE A 116 3.26 -5.40 3.69
N THR A 117 2.55 -4.29 3.47
CA THR A 117 2.92 -3.31 2.43
C THR A 117 4.33 -2.78 2.66
N SER A 118 4.69 -2.48 3.91
CA SER A 118 6.03 -2.00 4.26
C SER A 118 7.11 -3.09 4.10
N LEU A 119 6.81 -4.34 4.44
CA LEU A 119 7.74 -5.48 4.25
C LEU A 119 8.01 -5.82 2.78
N LEU A 120 7.16 -5.36 1.86
CA LEU A 120 7.31 -5.60 0.42
C LEU A 120 7.83 -4.37 -0.32
N PHE A 121 7.28 -3.19 -0.07
CA PHE A 121 7.51 -2.05 -0.97
C PHE A 121 8.06 -0.81 -0.27
N ALA A 122 8.57 -0.91 0.96
CA ALA A 122 9.42 0.12 1.52
C ALA A 122 10.72 0.30 0.69
N GLU A 123 11.42 1.41 0.92
CA GLU A 123 12.58 1.87 0.13
C GLU A 123 13.65 0.79 -0.08
N ASP A 124 13.93 -0.05 0.92
CA ASP A 124 14.94 -1.12 0.81
C ASP A 124 14.32 -2.55 0.77
N ALA A 125 13.02 -2.65 0.51
CA ALA A 125 12.29 -3.93 0.51
C ALA A 125 11.79 -4.35 -0.88
N HIS A 126 11.62 -3.38 -1.78
CA HIS A 126 11.12 -3.63 -3.13
C HIS A 126 12.13 -4.44 -3.94
N PRO A 127 11.67 -5.18 -4.97
CA PRO A 127 12.58 -6.01 -5.74
C PRO A 127 13.47 -5.18 -6.66
N THR A 128 14.62 -5.76 -7.02
CA THR A 128 15.51 -5.24 -8.07
C THR A 128 15.10 -5.85 -9.40
N ILE A 129 15.01 -5.01 -10.43
CA ILE A 129 14.73 -5.44 -11.80
C ILE A 129 16.06 -5.84 -12.45
N ARG A 130 16.13 -7.05 -13.01
CA ARG A 130 17.33 -7.55 -13.69
C ARG A 130 16.96 -8.10 -15.06
N VAL A 131 17.78 -7.78 -16.05
CA VAL A 131 17.64 -8.31 -17.40
C VAL A 131 18.90 -9.09 -17.73
N ILE A 132 18.73 -10.37 -18.06
CA ILE A 132 19.87 -11.25 -18.38
C ILE A 132 20.14 -11.15 -19.89
N GLY A 133 21.37 -10.74 -20.23
CA GLY A 133 21.86 -10.74 -21.61
C GLY A 133 21.57 -9.47 -22.43
N ASP A 134 20.87 -8.48 -21.87
CA ASP A 134 20.53 -7.23 -22.56
C ASP A 134 20.55 -6.04 -21.60
N GLU A 135 21.65 -5.29 -21.62
CA GLU A 135 21.89 -4.16 -20.72
C GLU A 135 21.03 -2.95 -21.07
N ASP A 136 20.83 -2.69 -22.36
CA ASP A 136 20.00 -1.59 -22.85
C ASP A 136 18.55 -1.74 -22.34
N THR A 137 17.99 -2.95 -22.46
CA THR A 137 16.67 -3.24 -21.90
C THR A 137 16.66 -3.15 -20.37
N GLY A 138 17.73 -3.54 -19.70
CA GLY A 138 17.88 -3.35 -18.25
C GLY A 138 17.79 -1.89 -17.83
N HIS A 139 18.55 -1.02 -18.48
CA HIS A 139 18.52 0.42 -18.24
C HIS A 139 17.16 1.03 -18.61
N TRP A 140 16.56 0.60 -19.71
CA TRP A 140 15.21 1.03 -20.12
C TRP A 140 14.17 0.72 -19.06
N LEU A 141 14.18 -0.48 -18.50
CA LEU A 141 13.24 -0.87 -17.44
C LEU A 141 13.47 -0.10 -16.15
N GLN A 142 14.72 0.18 -15.79
CA GLN A 142 15.04 1.01 -14.62
C GLN A 142 14.50 2.44 -14.82
N SER A 143 14.75 3.06 -15.98
CA SER A 143 14.21 4.39 -16.31
C SER A 143 12.69 4.38 -16.41
N PHE A 144 12.07 3.31 -16.91
CA PHE A 144 10.62 3.14 -16.91
C PHE A 144 10.07 3.10 -15.48
N ALA A 145 10.70 2.33 -14.59
CA ALA A 145 10.29 2.23 -13.19
C ALA A 145 10.37 3.59 -12.47
N SER A 146 11.45 4.35 -12.67
CA SER A 146 11.63 5.70 -12.11
C SER A 146 10.60 6.69 -12.68
N THR A 147 10.53 6.82 -14.02
CA THR A 147 9.65 7.77 -14.71
C THR A 147 8.17 7.54 -14.39
N SER A 148 7.77 6.26 -14.26
CA SER A 148 6.39 5.89 -13.96
C SER A 148 6.05 5.89 -12.46
N ARG A 149 7.05 6.10 -11.59
CA ARG A 149 6.97 5.96 -10.13
C ARG A 149 6.43 4.59 -9.70
N LEU A 150 6.93 3.53 -10.34
CA LEU A 150 6.44 2.16 -10.18
C LEU A 150 6.27 1.76 -8.72
N TRP A 151 7.30 1.93 -7.88
CA TRP A 151 7.28 1.45 -6.49
C TRP A 151 6.24 2.16 -5.61
N ALA A 152 6.08 3.47 -5.76
CA ALA A 152 5.02 4.21 -5.06
C ALA A 152 3.62 3.74 -5.47
N ARG A 153 3.44 3.37 -6.75
CA ARG A 153 2.18 2.81 -7.25
C ARG A 153 1.98 1.36 -6.80
N MET A 154 3.05 0.58 -6.68
CA MET A 154 3.00 -0.77 -6.13
C MET A 154 2.65 -0.78 -4.64
N GLN A 155 3.11 0.20 -3.85
CA GLN A 155 2.66 0.38 -2.46
C GLN A 155 1.14 0.58 -2.39
N MET A 156 0.60 1.50 -3.21
CA MET A 156 -0.85 1.72 -3.30
C MET A 156 -1.60 0.46 -3.74
N ALA A 157 -1.07 -0.24 -4.74
CA ALA A 157 -1.69 -1.46 -5.24
C ALA A 157 -1.70 -2.57 -4.19
N ARG A 158 -0.59 -2.73 -3.44
CA ARG A 158 -0.48 -3.69 -2.34
C ARG A 158 -1.44 -3.37 -1.19
N THR A 159 -1.66 -2.10 -0.90
CA THR A 159 -2.65 -1.68 0.09
C THR A 159 -4.07 -2.05 -0.34
N ILE A 160 -4.44 -1.79 -1.61
CA ILE A 160 -5.76 -2.16 -2.14
C ILE A 160 -5.93 -3.69 -2.11
N GLY A 161 -4.94 -4.42 -2.63
CA GLY A 161 -4.94 -5.88 -2.65
C GLY A 161 -4.97 -6.49 -1.25
N GLY A 162 -4.20 -5.96 -0.31
CA GLY A 162 -4.18 -6.41 1.08
C GLY A 162 -5.51 -6.21 1.79
N ALA A 163 -6.15 -5.07 1.52
CA ALA A 163 -7.44 -4.74 2.11
C ALA A 163 -8.59 -5.59 1.55
N GLN A 164 -8.65 -5.76 0.22
CA GLN A 164 -9.82 -6.30 -0.49
C GLN A 164 -9.64 -7.73 -0.99
N GLY A 165 -8.40 -8.17 -1.20
CA GLY A 165 -8.02 -9.50 -1.72
C GLY A 165 -7.45 -9.48 -3.14
N THR A 166 -7.68 -8.42 -3.91
CA THR A 166 -7.18 -8.28 -5.29
C THR A 166 -6.95 -6.81 -5.63
N VAL A 167 -6.19 -6.55 -6.69
CA VAL A 167 -5.98 -5.23 -7.26
C VAL A 167 -5.77 -5.34 -8.76
N CYS A 168 -6.16 -4.29 -9.49
CA CYS A 168 -5.83 -4.14 -10.90
C CYS A 168 -4.64 -3.20 -11.06
N LEU A 169 -3.65 -3.58 -11.85
CA LEU A 169 -2.49 -2.76 -12.18
C LEU A 169 -2.48 -2.46 -13.67
N GLY A 170 -2.86 -1.24 -14.04
CA GLY A 170 -2.81 -0.76 -15.42
C GLY A 170 -1.60 0.12 -15.69
N PHE A 171 -1.29 0.32 -16.97
CA PHE A 171 -0.38 1.38 -17.40
C PHE A 171 -0.93 2.13 -18.61
N ARG A 172 -0.54 3.40 -18.74
CA ARG A 172 -0.88 4.25 -19.88
C ARG A 172 0.23 5.25 -20.17
N TYR A 173 0.25 5.77 -21.39
CA TYR A 173 1.20 6.82 -21.80
C TYR A 173 0.48 8.18 -21.90
N ILE A 174 0.93 9.16 -21.12
CA ILE A 174 0.43 10.54 -21.14
C ILE A 174 1.54 11.43 -21.68
N GLY A 175 1.32 12.06 -22.84
CA GLY A 175 2.35 12.84 -23.53
C GLY A 175 3.66 12.06 -23.75
N GLY A 176 3.59 10.77 -24.09
CA GLY A 176 4.76 9.90 -24.25
C GLY A 176 5.35 9.33 -22.94
N ALA A 177 5.04 9.93 -21.78
CA ALA A 177 5.55 9.45 -20.49
C ALA A 177 4.69 8.31 -19.90
N PRO A 178 5.28 7.22 -19.41
CA PRO A 178 4.54 6.12 -18.79
C PRO A 178 3.96 6.50 -17.42
N ARG A 179 2.77 5.96 -17.13
CA ARG A 179 2.07 6.12 -15.85
C ARG A 179 1.47 4.78 -15.45
N ILE A 180 1.85 4.29 -14.26
CA ILE A 180 1.19 3.15 -13.63
C ILE A 180 -0.05 3.64 -12.88
N GLU A 181 -1.14 2.90 -13.05
CA GLU A 181 -2.44 3.18 -12.47
C GLU A 181 -2.93 1.95 -11.68
N PRO A 182 -2.84 1.99 -10.34
CA PRO A 182 -3.59 1.07 -9.49
C PRO A 182 -5.08 1.36 -9.62
N ILE A 183 -5.85 0.37 -10.05
CA ILE A 183 -7.29 0.45 -10.25
C ILE A 183 -7.98 -0.34 -9.15
N ASP A 184 -8.97 0.28 -8.51
CA ASP A 184 -9.77 -0.33 -7.45
C ASP A 184 -10.70 -1.41 -8.02
N PRO A 185 -10.56 -2.68 -7.62
CA PRO A 185 -11.34 -3.78 -8.17
C PRO A 185 -12.81 -3.73 -7.74
N ARG A 186 -13.20 -2.92 -6.74
CA ARG A 186 -14.63 -2.69 -6.43
C ARG A 186 -15.41 -2.19 -7.64
N TRP A 187 -14.74 -1.42 -8.49
CA TRP A 187 -15.33 -0.81 -9.68
C TRP A 187 -15.00 -1.57 -10.96
N GLY A 188 -14.08 -2.53 -10.89
CA GLY A 188 -13.60 -3.29 -12.04
C GLY A 188 -14.30 -4.63 -12.19
N ARG A 189 -14.78 -4.92 -13.41
CA ARG A 189 -15.23 -6.25 -13.80
C ARG A 189 -14.28 -6.83 -14.86
N PRO A 190 -13.56 -7.92 -14.54
CA PRO A 190 -12.66 -8.54 -15.48
C PRO A 190 -13.43 -9.32 -16.55
N ILE A 191 -13.02 -9.13 -17.80
CA ILE A 191 -13.44 -9.95 -18.93
C ILE A 191 -12.24 -10.78 -19.33
N TRP A 192 -12.29 -12.07 -19.01
CA TRP A 192 -11.15 -12.98 -19.16
C TRP A 192 -10.90 -13.33 -20.62
N LEU A 193 -9.63 -13.26 -21.02
CA LEU A 193 -9.13 -14.02 -22.18
C LEU A 193 -8.86 -15.46 -21.73
N ASP A 194 -8.20 -15.59 -20.58
CA ASP A 194 -7.90 -16.84 -19.90
C ASP A 194 -8.07 -16.61 -18.40
N LYS A 195 -8.98 -17.36 -17.77
CA LYS A 195 -9.32 -17.22 -16.36
C LYS A 195 -8.27 -17.87 -15.45
N GLU A 196 -7.62 -18.95 -15.89
CA GLU A 196 -6.64 -19.68 -15.09
C GLU A 196 -5.30 -18.94 -15.07
N ALA A 197 -4.87 -18.42 -16.22
CA ALA A 197 -3.68 -17.57 -16.31
C ALA A 197 -3.92 -16.13 -15.82
N HIS A 198 -5.12 -15.81 -15.33
CA HIS A 198 -5.55 -14.47 -14.96
C HIS A 198 -5.24 -13.40 -16.03
N THR A 199 -5.48 -13.74 -17.30
CA THR A 199 -5.24 -12.87 -18.44
C THR A 199 -6.52 -12.18 -18.88
N LEU A 200 -6.51 -10.85 -18.91
CA LEU A 200 -7.66 -10.06 -19.32
C LEU A 200 -7.72 -9.89 -20.84
N ARG A 201 -8.93 -10.06 -21.39
CA ARG A 201 -9.30 -9.52 -22.70
C ARG A 201 -9.71 -8.05 -22.58
N ALA A 202 -10.43 -7.72 -21.51
CA ALA A 202 -10.82 -6.36 -21.19
C ALA A 202 -11.10 -6.19 -19.70
N LEU A 203 -11.10 -4.95 -19.23
CA LEU A 203 -11.54 -4.54 -17.90
C LEU A 203 -12.62 -3.45 -18.05
N ASP A 204 -13.83 -3.74 -17.59
CA ASP A 204 -14.92 -2.76 -17.53
C ASP A 204 -14.96 -2.11 -16.15
N ILE A 205 -14.68 -0.81 -16.07
CA ILE A 205 -14.65 -0.02 -14.85
C ILE A 205 -15.91 0.83 -14.80
N ARG A 206 -16.69 0.70 -13.72
CA ARG A 206 -17.96 1.42 -13.54
C ARG A 206 -18.18 1.78 -12.07
N TYR A 207 -18.49 3.04 -11.81
CA TYR A 207 -18.80 3.51 -10.46
C TYR A 207 -19.69 4.76 -10.49
N GLN A 208 -20.33 5.02 -9.35
CA GLN A 208 -21.15 6.21 -9.14
C GLN A 208 -20.34 7.28 -8.42
N VAL A 209 -20.42 8.52 -8.89
CA VAL A 209 -19.81 9.68 -8.25
C VAL A 209 -20.91 10.54 -7.64
N PRO A 210 -20.95 10.69 -6.31
CA PRO A 210 -21.88 11.60 -5.67
C PRO A 210 -21.43 13.05 -5.91
N VAL A 211 -22.36 13.90 -6.32
CA VAL A 211 -22.14 15.32 -6.57
C VAL A 211 -23.30 16.13 -5.98
N VAL A 212 -22.99 17.33 -5.52
CA VAL A 212 -24.01 18.29 -5.07
C VAL A 212 -24.25 19.28 -6.20
N VAL A 213 -25.43 19.23 -6.81
CA VAL A 213 -25.81 20.11 -7.93
C VAL A 213 -27.11 20.84 -7.63
N LYS A 214 -27.25 22.02 -8.22
CA LYS A 214 -28.51 22.78 -8.19
C LYS A 214 -29.24 22.55 -9.49
N ARG A 215 -30.48 22.07 -9.43
CA ARG A 215 -31.34 21.92 -10.61
C ARG A 215 -31.58 23.26 -11.32
N ASN A 216 -31.69 24.36 -10.56
CA ASN A 216 -31.83 25.74 -11.03
C ASN A 216 -31.13 26.72 -10.06
N LYS A 217 -30.85 27.96 -10.51
CA LYS A 217 -30.22 29.01 -9.66
C LYS A 217 -30.98 29.32 -8.36
N ARG A 218 -32.28 28.97 -8.28
CA ARG A 218 -33.18 29.24 -7.15
C ARG A 218 -33.50 28.00 -6.30
N THR A 219 -33.11 26.79 -6.72
CA THR A 219 -33.37 25.56 -5.96
C THR A 219 -32.29 25.30 -4.94
N GLN A 220 -32.66 24.62 -3.85
CA GLN A 220 -31.66 24.10 -2.91
C GLN A 220 -30.72 23.11 -3.63
N PRO A 221 -29.44 23.05 -3.23
CA PRO A 221 -28.53 22.03 -3.72
C PRO A 221 -29.05 20.64 -3.35
N GLU A 222 -29.05 19.73 -4.30
CA GLU A 222 -29.43 18.34 -4.11
C GLU A 222 -28.20 17.46 -4.30
N GLN A 223 -28.07 16.42 -3.47
CA GLN A 223 -27.04 15.41 -3.64
C GLN A 223 -27.56 14.32 -4.57
N VAL A 224 -27.00 14.26 -5.77
CA VAL A 224 -27.30 13.23 -6.78
C VAL A 224 -26.01 12.53 -7.18
N SER A 225 -26.12 11.36 -7.79
CA SER A 225 -24.95 10.64 -8.30
C SER A 225 -25.00 10.55 -9.81
N TYR A 226 -23.86 10.54 -10.47
CA TYR A 226 -23.75 10.21 -11.89
C TYR A 226 -22.85 9.00 -12.09
N TRP A 227 -23.09 8.26 -13.17
CA TRP A 227 -22.31 7.13 -13.60
C TRP A 227 -21.04 7.59 -14.31
N MET A 228 -19.91 7.00 -13.93
CA MET A 228 -18.67 7.04 -14.70
C MET A 228 -18.36 5.63 -15.20
N ARG A 229 -18.02 5.50 -16.48
CA ARG A 229 -17.64 4.22 -17.09
C ARG A 229 -16.40 4.37 -17.97
N ARG A 230 -15.48 3.40 -17.86
CA ARG A 230 -14.28 3.26 -18.68
C ARG A 230 -14.10 1.79 -19.03
N LEU A 231 -13.83 1.48 -20.29
CA LEU A 231 -13.54 0.13 -20.76
C LEU A 231 -12.12 0.09 -21.30
N ILE A 232 -11.25 -0.73 -20.71
CA ILE A 232 -9.88 -0.95 -21.17
C ILE A 232 -9.84 -2.31 -21.86
N SER A 233 -9.42 -2.37 -23.11
CA SER A 233 -9.38 -3.61 -23.91
C SER A 233 -8.01 -3.84 -24.52
N ASP A 234 -7.88 -4.88 -25.33
CA ASP A 234 -6.68 -5.17 -26.12
C ASP A 234 -6.42 -4.19 -27.27
N GLN A 235 -7.46 -3.46 -27.70
CA GLN A 235 -7.41 -2.57 -28.84
C GLN A 235 -7.60 -1.10 -28.49
N ALA A 236 -8.38 -0.79 -27.46
CA ALA A 236 -8.71 0.57 -27.10
C ALA A 236 -9.03 0.75 -25.61
N GLU A 237 -8.81 1.97 -25.15
CA GLU A 237 -9.35 2.51 -23.92
C GLU A 237 -10.54 3.42 -24.28
N ILE A 238 -11.75 3.03 -23.90
CA ILE A 238 -12.99 3.73 -24.25
C ILE A 238 -13.52 4.40 -22.98
N TRP A 239 -13.72 5.72 -23.07
CA TRP A 239 -14.41 6.51 -22.06
C TRP A 239 -15.84 6.76 -22.49
N TYR A 240 -16.76 6.75 -21.53
CA TYR A 240 -18.15 7.09 -21.76
C TYR A 240 -18.48 8.43 -21.10
N LYS A 241 -19.39 9.18 -21.72
CA LYS A 241 -19.93 10.42 -21.18
C LYS A 241 -20.63 10.14 -19.85
N PRO A 242 -20.41 10.96 -18.82
CA PRO A 242 -21.09 10.80 -17.54
C PRO A 242 -22.61 10.98 -17.68
N VAL A 243 -23.40 10.20 -16.94
CA VAL A 243 -24.88 10.29 -16.98
C VAL A 243 -25.45 10.25 -15.56
N PHE A 244 -26.41 11.12 -15.24
CA PHE A 244 -27.05 11.08 -13.92
C PHE A 244 -27.74 9.73 -13.66
N CYS A 245 -27.61 9.22 -12.43
CA CYS A 245 -28.22 7.95 -12.01
C CYS A 245 -29.72 8.10 -11.76
N SER A 246 -30.15 9.29 -11.34
CA SER A 246 -31.55 9.65 -11.10
C SER A 246 -32.07 10.54 -12.23
N GLU A 247 -33.39 10.79 -12.24
CA GLU A 247 -33.99 11.76 -13.14
C GLU A 247 -33.45 13.17 -12.88
N PHE A 248 -32.51 13.61 -13.72
CA PHE A 248 -31.85 14.90 -13.60
C PHE A 248 -31.43 15.41 -14.98
N PRO A 249 -31.69 16.69 -15.32
CA PRO A 249 -31.34 17.25 -16.62
C PRO A 249 -29.82 17.35 -16.80
N ALA A 250 -29.36 17.40 -18.04
CA ALA A 250 -27.94 17.58 -18.33
C ALA A 250 -27.41 18.91 -17.75
N VAL A 251 -26.28 18.84 -17.04
CA VAL A 251 -25.66 19.99 -16.37
C VAL A 251 -24.15 19.93 -16.52
N GLN A 252 -23.52 21.09 -16.70
CA GLN A 252 -22.08 21.25 -16.57
C GLN A 252 -21.71 21.56 -15.13
N LEU A 253 -20.87 20.71 -14.54
CA LEU A 253 -20.35 20.86 -13.19
C LEU A 253 -19.30 21.99 -13.12
N GLU A 254 -18.97 22.42 -11.91
CA GLU A 254 -17.97 23.49 -11.67
C GLU A 254 -16.57 23.12 -12.17
N ASP A 255 -16.23 21.83 -12.20
CA ASP A 255 -14.96 21.31 -12.73
C ASP A 255 -14.91 21.25 -14.27
N GLY A 256 -15.98 21.71 -14.94
CA GLY A 256 -16.13 21.69 -16.39
C GLY A 256 -16.70 20.40 -16.95
N THR A 257 -16.93 19.37 -16.13
CA THR A 257 -17.49 18.08 -16.56
C THR A 257 -18.95 18.25 -16.97
N ARG A 258 -19.28 17.91 -18.22
CA ARG A 258 -20.67 17.83 -18.70
C ARG A 258 -21.25 16.45 -18.35
N VAL A 259 -22.30 16.45 -17.55
CA VAL A 259 -23.07 15.24 -17.21
C VAL A 259 -24.36 15.26 -18.01
N GLU A 260 -24.62 14.19 -18.76
CA GLU A 260 -25.81 14.03 -19.58
C GLU A 260 -27.04 13.67 -18.74
N GLU A 261 -28.22 13.87 -19.31
CA GLU A 261 -29.49 13.65 -18.61
C GLU A 261 -29.67 12.19 -18.18
N GLY A 262 -30.16 12.00 -16.96
CA GLY A 262 -30.53 10.69 -16.42
C GLY A 262 -32.04 10.50 -16.44
N ASN A 263 -32.48 9.26 -16.66
CA ASN A 263 -33.90 8.86 -16.61
C ASN A 263 -34.20 7.91 -15.44
N GLY A 264 -33.32 7.86 -14.43
CA GLY A 264 -33.44 6.94 -13.31
C GLY A 264 -33.08 5.48 -13.63
N GLN A 265 -32.74 5.17 -14.89
CA GLN A 265 -32.31 3.84 -15.32
C GLN A 265 -30.87 3.85 -15.82
N GLU A 266 -30.32 2.65 -15.98
CA GLU A 266 -29.00 2.51 -16.58
C GLU A 266 -29.03 2.94 -18.05
N PRO A 267 -28.13 3.85 -18.48
CA PRO A 267 -28.18 4.40 -19.83
C PRO A 267 -27.69 3.40 -20.88
N GLU A 268 -28.15 3.56 -22.12
CA GLU A 268 -27.61 2.81 -23.25
C GLU A 268 -26.22 3.32 -23.64
N TRP A 269 -25.20 2.68 -23.08
CA TRP A 269 -23.80 3.08 -23.22
C TRP A 269 -23.28 3.22 -24.65
N ARG A 270 -23.88 2.51 -25.61
CA ARG A 270 -23.47 2.53 -27.03
C ARG A 270 -23.47 3.93 -27.64
N ASN A 271 -24.39 4.78 -27.22
CA ASN A 271 -24.58 6.13 -27.77
C ASN A 271 -23.85 7.21 -26.96
N LEU A 272 -23.13 6.81 -25.93
CA LEU A 272 -22.50 7.70 -24.95
C LEU A 272 -20.98 7.59 -24.94
N ILE A 273 -20.37 7.12 -26.04
CA ILE A 273 -18.91 7.10 -26.17
C ILE A 273 -18.40 8.55 -26.18
N ASP A 274 -17.42 8.83 -25.34
CA ASP A 274 -16.67 10.08 -25.32
C ASP A 274 -15.49 9.93 -26.28
N GLU A 275 -15.65 10.42 -27.51
CA GLU A 275 -14.64 10.31 -28.56
C GLU A 275 -13.37 11.13 -28.28
N GLU A 276 -13.48 12.22 -27.50
CA GLU A 276 -12.33 13.07 -27.17
C GLU A 276 -11.42 12.40 -26.16
N ARG A 277 -12.00 11.70 -25.17
CA ARG A 277 -11.23 10.99 -24.13
C ARG A 277 -10.86 9.56 -24.52
N SER A 278 -11.63 8.94 -25.43
CA SER A 278 -11.36 7.57 -25.89
C SER A 278 -10.12 7.51 -26.77
N VAL A 279 -9.34 6.44 -26.61
CA VAL A 279 -8.06 6.28 -27.28
C VAL A 279 -7.92 4.87 -27.81
N ARG A 280 -7.59 4.77 -29.10
CA ARG A 280 -7.26 3.50 -29.75
C ARG A 280 -5.76 3.27 -29.73
N HIS A 281 -5.32 2.17 -29.12
CA HIS A 281 -3.90 1.82 -28.96
C HIS A 281 -3.48 0.56 -29.74
N ASP A 282 -4.41 -0.31 -30.12
CA ASP A 282 -4.18 -1.54 -30.91
C ASP A 282 -2.95 -2.34 -30.39
N LEU A 283 -2.87 -2.58 -29.08
CA LEU A 283 -1.69 -3.23 -28.47
C LEU A 283 -1.72 -4.75 -28.65
N GLY A 284 -2.90 -5.32 -28.94
CA GLY A 284 -3.10 -6.77 -29.07
C GLY A 284 -3.20 -7.50 -27.73
N PHE A 285 -3.15 -6.78 -26.61
CA PHE A 285 -3.39 -7.28 -25.26
C PHE A 285 -3.95 -6.17 -24.37
N CYS A 286 -4.75 -6.52 -23.36
CA CYS A 286 -5.27 -5.56 -22.39
C CYS A 286 -4.13 -5.06 -21.48
N PRO A 287 -3.82 -3.75 -21.42
CA PRO A 287 -2.72 -3.19 -20.63
C PRO A 287 -3.04 -3.12 -19.12
N VAL A 288 -3.70 -4.15 -18.59
CA VAL A 288 -4.06 -4.27 -17.18
C VAL A 288 -3.77 -5.68 -16.69
N VAL A 289 -3.07 -5.78 -15.57
CA VAL A 289 -2.83 -7.01 -14.83
C VAL A 289 -3.87 -7.12 -13.72
N TRP A 290 -4.62 -8.23 -13.71
CA TRP A 290 -5.46 -8.60 -12.57
C TRP A 290 -4.63 -9.41 -11.59
N LEU A 291 -4.44 -8.89 -10.37
CA LEU A 291 -3.55 -9.50 -9.38
C LEU A 291 -4.32 -9.90 -8.13
N GLN A 292 -4.22 -11.17 -7.73
CA GLN A 292 -4.69 -11.62 -6.42
C GLN A 292 -3.64 -11.27 -5.36
N ASN A 293 -4.09 -10.86 -4.18
CA ASN A 293 -3.20 -10.59 -3.05
C ASN A 293 -2.66 -11.90 -2.48
N LEU A 294 -3.56 -12.76 -2.03
CA LEU A 294 -3.27 -14.16 -1.73
C LEU A 294 -4.06 -15.03 -2.71
N PRO A 295 -3.45 -16.08 -3.27
CA PRO A 295 -4.09 -16.91 -4.26
C PRO A 295 -5.33 -17.61 -3.68
N SER A 296 -6.37 -17.72 -4.50
CA SER A 296 -7.59 -18.47 -4.21
C SER A 296 -8.13 -19.12 -5.48
N HIS A 297 -8.46 -20.42 -5.38
CA HIS A 297 -9.08 -21.17 -6.47
C HIS A 297 -10.59 -20.94 -6.56
N GLU A 298 -11.23 -20.52 -5.47
CA GLU A 298 -12.68 -20.39 -5.38
C GLU A 298 -13.19 -19.09 -6.01
N SER A 299 -12.39 -18.03 -5.95
CA SER A 299 -12.78 -16.69 -6.38
C SER A 299 -11.67 -15.99 -7.14
N PRO A 300 -11.95 -15.31 -8.27
CA PRO A 300 -10.95 -14.50 -8.97
C PRO A 300 -10.46 -13.31 -8.15
N TYR A 301 -11.14 -12.95 -7.05
CA TYR A 301 -10.81 -11.81 -6.20
C TYR A 301 -9.79 -12.11 -5.09
N GLY A 302 -9.26 -13.35 -5.01
CA GLY A 302 -8.22 -13.71 -4.04
C GLY A 302 -8.68 -13.58 -2.57
N ARG A 303 -7.72 -13.71 -1.64
CA ARG A 303 -7.94 -13.46 -0.21
C ARG A 303 -7.20 -12.21 0.26
N SER A 304 -7.83 -11.44 1.15
CA SER A 304 -7.22 -10.28 1.81
C SER A 304 -6.23 -10.72 2.90
N ASP A 305 -5.49 -9.78 3.48
CA ASP A 305 -4.51 -10.11 4.54
C ASP A 305 -5.17 -10.58 5.84
N CYS A 306 -6.41 -10.16 6.09
CA CYS A 306 -7.19 -10.47 7.30
C CYS A 306 -8.48 -11.24 6.98
N ASP A 307 -8.48 -12.00 5.87
CA ASP A 307 -9.65 -12.78 5.45
C ASP A 307 -10.04 -13.76 6.57
N GLY A 308 -11.32 -13.74 6.97
CA GLY A 308 -11.82 -14.52 8.12
C GLY A 308 -11.70 -13.86 9.50
N LEU A 309 -11.00 -12.74 9.64
CA LEU A 309 -10.74 -12.09 10.95
C LEU A 309 -11.59 -10.84 11.21
N TYR A 310 -12.49 -10.48 10.28
CA TYR A 310 -13.30 -9.25 10.38
C TYR A 310 -14.25 -9.25 11.58
N GLU A 311 -14.79 -10.41 11.97
CA GLU A 311 -15.67 -10.54 13.14
C GLU A 311 -14.89 -10.37 14.45
N GLN A 312 -13.70 -10.97 14.53
CA GLN A 312 -12.80 -10.79 15.67
C GLN A 312 -12.35 -9.32 15.80
N ALA A 313 -12.08 -8.64 14.67
CA ALA A 313 -11.78 -7.21 14.67
C ALA A 313 -12.95 -6.35 15.20
N LEU A 314 -14.19 -6.71 14.83
CA LEU A 314 -15.41 -6.07 15.33
C LEU A 314 -15.55 -6.24 16.84
N ASP A 315 -15.34 -7.44 17.34
CA ASP A 315 -15.47 -7.74 18.75
C ASP A 315 -14.39 -7.05 19.58
N LEU A 316 -13.15 -6.98 19.07
CA LEU A 316 -12.06 -6.22 19.70
C LEU A 316 -12.36 -4.71 19.77
N ASP A 317 -12.89 -4.11 18.70
CA ASP A 317 -13.29 -2.71 18.69
C ASP A 317 -14.40 -2.42 19.72
N ARG A 318 -15.39 -3.31 19.80
CA ARG A 318 -16.49 -3.25 20.77
C ARG A 318 -16.01 -3.42 22.21
N LEU A 319 -15.16 -4.40 22.46
CA LEU A 319 -14.57 -4.66 23.77
C LEU A 319 -13.76 -3.45 24.24
N ARG A 320 -12.94 -2.87 23.37
CA ARG A 320 -12.15 -1.67 23.68
C ARG A 320 -13.03 -0.46 24.01
N ALA A 321 -14.11 -0.25 23.25
CA ALA A 321 -15.08 0.80 23.54
C ALA A 321 -15.79 0.57 24.88
N GLY A 322 -16.15 -0.69 25.18
CA GLY A 322 -16.71 -1.11 26.47
C GLY A 322 -15.77 -0.81 27.65
N ILE A 323 -14.49 -1.20 27.53
CA ILE A 323 -13.45 -0.91 28.53
C ILE A 323 -13.30 0.59 28.74
N SER A 324 -13.19 1.37 27.66
CA SER A 324 -13.06 2.83 27.75
C SER A 324 -14.24 3.48 28.47
N MET A 325 -15.46 2.99 28.21
CA MET A 325 -16.66 3.48 28.88
C MET A 325 -16.68 3.11 30.37
N ALA A 326 -16.35 1.85 30.70
CA ALA A 326 -16.29 1.40 32.10
C ALA A 326 -15.21 2.15 32.89
N CYS A 327 -14.04 2.40 32.31
CA CYS A 327 -13.00 3.23 32.91
C CYS A 327 -13.51 4.67 33.14
N GLY A 328 -14.12 5.29 32.14
CA GLY A 328 -14.68 6.64 32.26
C GLY A 328 -15.72 6.74 33.36
N ALA A 329 -16.65 5.79 33.44
CA ALA A 329 -17.67 5.74 34.49
C ALA A 329 -17.07 5.55 35.90
N ASN A 330 -15.95 4.83 36.02
CA ASN A 330 -15.25 4.68 37.29
C ASN A 330 -14.44 5.90 37.70
N MET A 331 -14.06 6.77 36.77
CA MET A 331 -13.38 8.03 37.10
C MET A 331 -14.32 9.08 37.69
N ASP A 332 -15.64 8.90 37.55
CA ASP A 332 -16.69 9.73 38.15
C ASP A 332 -17.73 8.87 38.88
N PRO A 333 -17.38 8.29 40.04
CA PRO A 333 -18.22 7.31 40.70
C PRO A 333 -19.47 7.94 41.32
N SER A 334 -20.55 7.17 41.32
CA SER A 334 -21.81 7.62 41.88
C SER A 334 -21.74 7.68 43.40
N PHE A 335 -21.83 8.88 43.95
CA PHE A 335 -21.91 9.07 45.39
C PHE A 335 -23.33 8.76 45.90
N VAL A 336 -23.44 7.75 46.75
CA VAL A 336 -24.70 7.28 47.33
C VAL A 336 -24.75 7.65 48.81
N ILE A 337 -25.88 8.22 49.22
CA ILE A 337 -26.23 8.42 50.63
C ILE A 337 -27.43 7.53 50.92
N GLU A 338 -27.29 6.68 51.93
CA GLU A 338 -28.37 5.89 52.50
C GLU A 338 -28.86 6.59 53.77
N SER A 339 -30.12 7.05 53.76
CA SER A 339 -30.77 7.69 54.91
C SER A 339 -32.14 7.07 55.14
N GLY A 340 -32.44 6.70 56.39
CA GLY A 340 -33.72 6.12 56.78
C GLY A 340 -34.91 7.08 56.63
N ASP A 341 -34.65 8.39 56.58
CA ASP A 341 -35.69 9.42 56.63
C ASP A 341 -36.04 9.98 55.24
N GLY A 342 -35.29 9.60 54.19
CA GLY A 342 -35.50 10.07 52.81
C GLY A 342 -35.20 11.55 52.56
N VAL A 343 -34.68 12.29 53.55
CA VAL A 343 -34.39 13.73 53.45
C VAL A 343 -32.90 13.95 53.11
N PHE A 344 -32.64 14.60 51.97
CA PHE A 344 -31.29 14.97 51.54
C PHE A 344 -30.87 16.34 52.13
N PRO A 345 -29.64 16.48 52.67
CA PRO A 345 -29.15 17.78 53.15
C PRO A 345 -29.00 18.78 51.99
N GLN A 346 -29.65 19.94 52.07
CA GLN A 346 -29.54 21.01 51.05
C GLN A 346 -28.13 21.63 50.97
N THR A 347 -27.29 21.41 51.99
CA THR A 347 -25.91 21.93 52.08
C THR A 347 -24.85 20.96 51.58
N LEU A 348 -25.24 19.82 51.00
CA LEU A 348 -24.30 18.82 50.51
C LEU A 348 -23.41 19.38 49.38
N ARG A 349 -22.12 19.53 49.65
CA ARG A 349 -21.11 19.87 48.63
C ARG A 349 -20.21 18.67 48.38
N LYS A 350 -20.15 18.20 47.14
CA LYS A 350 -19.24 17.14 46.68
C LYS A 350 -17.92 17.75 46.20
N GLY A 351 -16.86 16.94 46.14
CA GLY A 351 -15.54 17.34 45.59
C GLY A 351 -14.46 17.62 46.64
N THR A 352 -13.24 17.85 46.15
CA THR A 352 -12.04 18.03 46.98
C THR A 352 -12.17 19.24 47.92
N GLY A 353 -11.92 19.03 49.22
CA GLY A 353 -11.97 20.09 50.24
C GLY A 353 -13.33 20.30 50.91
N ASN A 354 -14.37 19.53 50.55
CA ASN A 354 -15.69 19.59 51.19
C ASN A 354 -15.91 18.40 52.13
N GLY A 355 -16.38 18.67 53.35
CA GLY A 355 -16.77 17.64 54.32
C GLY A 355 -18.26 17.30 54.23
N ILE A 356 -18.61 16.03 54.47
CA ILE A 356 -20.00 15.55 54.45
C ILE A 356 -20.41 15.18 55.88
N GLY A 357 -21.32 15.97 56.46
CA GLY A 357 -21.91 15.67 57.75
C GLY A 357 -23.00 14.60 57.62
N LEU A 358 -22.83 13.46 58.29
CA LEU A 358 -23.80 12.38 58.33
C LEU A 358 -24.38 12.27 59.75
N MET A 359 -25.70 12.05 59.86
CA MET A 359 -26.35 11.73 61.13
C MET A 359 -26.05 10.28 61.53
N THR A 360 -26.07 10.00 62.84
CA THR A 360 -25.82 8.67 63.40
C THR A 360 -26.77 7.63 62.79
N GLY A 361 -26.23 6.62 62.10
CA GLY A 361 -26.99 5.57 61.44
C GLY A 361 -27.07 5.68 59.90
N ASN A 362 -26.77 6.85 59.32
CA ASN A 362 -26.70 7.03 57.87
C ASN A 362 -25.33 6.60 57.32
N LYS A 363 -25.31 6.05 56.10
CA LYS A 363 -24.08 5.67 55.39
C LYS A 363 -23.91 6.52 54.15
N ALA A 364 -22.68 6.93 53.86
CA ALA A 364 -22.34 7.48 52.56
C ALA A 364 -21.10 6.79 52.01
N TYR A 365 -21.17 6.40 50.75
CA TYR A 365 -20.09 5.71 50.07
C TYR A 365 -20.18 5.97 48.58
N TYR A 366 -19.05 5.83 47.90
CA TYR A 366 -19.00 5.82 46.44
C TYR A 366 -19.32 4.43 45.93
N VAL A 367 -20.23 4.35 44.96
CA VAL A 367 -20.48 3.14 44.19
C VAL A 367 -19.58 3.20 42.97
N GLU A 368 -18.53 2.40 43.02
CA GLU A 368 -17.60 2.15 41.92
C GLU A 368 -17.92 0.81 41.27
N ILE A 369 -17.71 0.69 39.96
CA ILE A 369 -17.65 -0.63 39.33
C ILE A 369 -16.38 -1.29 39.85
N GLY A 370 -16.50 -2.44 40.52
CA GLY A 370 -15.34 -3.17 41.03
C GLY A 370 -14.27 -3.36 39.94
N GLY A 371 -13.07 -2.80 40.16
CA GLY A 371 -12.01 -2.72 39.14
C GLY A 371 -11.51 -4.07 38.62
N ALA A 372 -11.84 -5.17 39.29
CA ALA A 372 -11.52 -6.53 38.85
C ALA A 372 -12.12 -6.85 37.46
N GLY A 373 -13.36 -6.42 37.18
CA GLY A 373 -14.00 -6.67 35.88
C GLY A 373 -13.31 -5.91 34.74
N ILE A 374 -12.92 -4.66 34.99
CA ILE A 374 -12.17 -3.85 34.02
C ILE A 374 -10.80 -4.47 33.75
N LYS A 375 -10.12 -4.96 34.79
CA LYS A 375 -8.82 -5.63 34.64
C LYS A 375 -8.94 -6.91 33.80
N ILE A 376 -9.91 -7.77 34.08
CA ILE A 376 -10.16 -8.99 33.29
C ILE A 376 -10.44 -8.62 31.82
N ALA A 377 -11.27 -7.60 31.57
CA ALA A 377 -11.55 -7.14 30.21
C ALA A 377 -10.30 -6.60 29.49
N MET A 378 -9.43 -5.86 30.20
CA MET A 378 -8.16 -5.38 29.66
C MET A 378 -7.20 -6.52 29.32
N ASP A 379 -7.13 -7.54 30.15
CA ASP A 379 -6.25 -8.69 29.92
C ASP A 379 -6.77 -9.56 28.77
N HIS A 380 -8.08 -9.83 28.73
CA HIS A 380 -8.71 -10.50 27.59
C HIS A 380 -8.55 -9.72 26.28
N PHE A 381 -8.68 -8.39 26.31
CA PHE A 381 -8.45 -7.55 25.13
C PHE A 381 -7.01 -7.69 24.59
N LYS A 382 -6.01 -7.73 25.47
CA LYS A 382 -4.60 -7.92 25.05
C LYS A 382 -4.41 -9.30 24.44
N GLU A 383 -4.91 -10.35 25.08
CA GLU A 383 -4.79 -11.73 24.59
C GLU A 383 -5.49 -11.90 23.23
N ALA A 384 -6.75 -11.44 23.10
CA ALA A 384 -7.49 -11.54 21.86
C ALA A 384 -6.88 -10.69 20.74
N ARG A 385 -6.27 -9.55 21.05
CA ARG A 385 -5.51 -8.74 20.09
C ARG A 385 -4.25 -9.48 19.63
N ASP A 386 -3.52 -10.10 20.56
CA ASP A 386 -2.32 -10.86 20.23
C ASP A 386 -2.68 -12.08 19.36
N SER A 387 -3.78 -12.79 19.68
CA SER A 387 -4.34 -13.86 18.85
C SER A 387 -4.74 -13.36 17.46
N PHE A 388 -5.37 -12.18 17.33
CA PHE A 388 -5.69 -11.59 16.02
C PHE A 388 -4.44 -11.42 15.14
N PHE A 389 -3.33 -10.97 15.73
CA PHE A 389 -2.07 -10.79 15.01
C PHE A 389 -1.41 -12.13 14.66
N GLU A 390 -1.47 -13.12 15.55
CA GLU A 390 -1.00 -14.49 15.29
C GLU A 390 -1.79 -15.15 14.15
N GLU A 391 -3.13 -15.08 14.18
CA GLU A 391 -4.01 -15.61 13.14
C GLU A 391 -3.87 -14.86 11.80
N ALA A 392 -3.57 -13.56 11.84
CA ALA A 392 -3.24 -12.79 10.65
C ALA A 392 -1.83 -13.09 10.09
N GLU A 393 -1.05 -13.95 10.75
CA GLU A 393 0.36 -14.26 10.49
C GLU A 393 1.23 -12.99 10.48
N CYS A 394 0.88 -12.00 11.31
CA CYS A 394 1.51 -10.69 11.32
C CYS A 394 1.97 -10.32 12.73
N LEU A 395 3.28 -10.15 12.93
CA LEU A 395 3.81 -9.71 14.21
C LEU A 395 3.71 -8.18 14.39
N GLU A 396 3.11 -7.73 15.51
CA GLU A 396 2.95 -6.29 15.84
C GLU A 396 4.24 -5.67 16.40
N SER A 397 4.89 -6.30 17.39
CA SER A 397 6.18 -5.86 17.94
C SER A 397 6.97 -7.02 18.55
N PHE A 398 8.30 -6.92 18.53
CA PHE A 398 9.22 -7.95 19.05
C PHE A 398 9.45 -7.89 20.55
N THR A 399 9.17 -6.74 21.17
CA THR A 399 9.56 -6.44 22.55
C THR A 399 8.34 -6.35 23.45
N ARG A 400 8.05 -7.45 24.14
CA ARG A 400 7.33 -7.37 25.42
C ARG A 400 8.32 -6.76 26.41
N SER A 401 8.16 -5.48 26.74
CA SER A 401 8.99 -4.82 27.75
C SER A 401 8.96 -5.64 29.05
N GLY A 402 10.11 -6.23 29.43
CA GLY A 402 10.27 -7.03 30.66
C GLY A 402 10.34 -8.55 30.51
N GLY A 403 10.37 -9.11 29.29
CA GLY A 403 10.62 -10.55 29.08
C GLY A 403 12.12 -10.93 29.14
N PRO A 404 12.45 -12.22 29.42
CA PRO A 404 13.83 -12.69 29.36
C PRO A 404 14.42 -12.51 27.94
N PRO A 405 15.76 -12.34 27.81
CA PRO A 405 16.42 -12.23 26.51
C PRO A 405 16.08 -13.44 25.65
N GLN A 406 15.45 -13.22 24.50
CA GLN A 406 15.11 -14.30 23.57
C GLN A 406 16.31 -14.63 22.69
N THR A 407 16.47 -15.92 22.39
CA THR A 407 17.54 -16.38 21.50
C THR A 407 17.18 -16.08 20.03
N ALA A 408 18.18 -15.97 19.16
CA ALA A 408 17.96 -15.75 17.72
C ALA A 408 17.09 -16.86 17.08
N TYR A 409 17.14 -18.09 17.60
CA TYR A 409 16.32 -19.20 17.13
C TYR A 409 14.84 -19.01 17.50
N GLU A 410 14.54 -18.57 18.72
CA GLU A 410 13.17 -18.27 19.17
C GLU A 410 12.55 -17.11 18.39
N VAL A 411 13.37 -16.08 18.10
CA VAL A 411 13.02 -14.94 17.23
C VAL A 411 12.66 -15.44 15.83
N GLY A 412 13.50 -16.30 15.25
CA GLY A 412 13.28 -16.89 13.93
C GLY A 412 12.01 -17.74 13.86
N ALA A 413 11.78 -18.58 14.88
CA ALA A 413 10.58 -19.43 14.95
C ALA A 413 9.29 -18.59 14.98
N LYS A 414 9.28 -17.47 15.72
CA LYS A 414 8.12 -16.56 15.78
C LYS A 414 7.89 -15.79 14.49
N LEU A 415 8.95 -15.46 13.75
CA LEU A 415 8.86 -14.78 12.46
C LEU A 415 8.47 -15.73 11.31
N GLY A 416 8.58 -17.05 11.51
CA GLY A 416 8.34 -18.06 10.48
C GLY A 416 7.02 -17.91 9.71
N PRO A 417 5.86 -17.77 10.39
CA PRO A 417 4.58 -17.57 9.70
C PRO A 417 4.55 -16.27 8.87
N GLN A 418 5.03 -15.16 9.44
CA GLN A 418 5.10 -13.88 8.72
C GLN A 418 6.00 -13.97 7.49
N GLN A 419 7.16 -14.61 7.61
CA GLN A 419 8.08 -14.81 6.49
C GLN A 419 7.47 -15.70 5.41
N SER A 420 6.70 -16.71 5.78
CA SER A 420 6.01 -17.61 4.85
C SER A 420 4.96 -16.85 4.03
N LYS A 421 4.12 -16.04 4.70
CA LYS A 421 3.14 -15.18 4.03
C LYS A 421 3.80 -14.13 3.14
N VAL A 422 4.88 -13.49 3.61
CA VAL A 422 5.66 -12.55 2.79
C VAL A 422 6.22 -13.25 1.54
N SER A 423 6.68 -14.49 1.65
CA SER A 423 7.21 -15.24 0.51
C SER A 423 6.14 -15.49 -0.56
N ALA A 424 4.93 -15.90 -0.15
CA ALA A 424 3.79 -16.03 -1.06
C ALA A 424 3.41 -14.68 -1.71
N LEU A 425 3.41 -13.60 -0.95
CA LEU A 425 3.15 -12.26 -1.47
C LEU A 425 4.22 -11.78 -2.45
N ARG A 426 5.50 -12.12 -2.22
CA ARG A 426 6.61 -11.80 -3.12
C ARG A 426 6.48 -12.51 -4.46
N GLU A 427 5.98 -13.74 -4.47
CA GLU A 427 5.66 -14.45 -5.71
C GLU A 427 4.52 -13.77 -6.47
N GLN A 428 3.40 -13.49 -5.79
CA GLN A 428 2.24 -12.82 -6.39
C GLN A 428 2.62 -11.45 -6.96
N TYR A 429 3.13 -10.54 -6.13
CA TYR A 429 3.41 -9.18 -6.58
C TYR A 429 4.68 -9.07 -7.43
N GLY A 430 5.65 -9.96 -7.27
CA GLY A 430 6.89 -9.95 -8.05
C GLY A 430 6.72 -10.57 -9.44
N GLN A 431 6.41 -11.87 -9.48
CA GLN A 431 6.35 -12.64 -10.73
C GLN A 431 5.03 -12.42 -11.47
N LEU A 432 3.88 -12.42 -10.78
CA LEU A 432 2.57 -12.25 -11.44
C LEU A 432 2.16 -10.78 -11.59
N GLY A 433 2.70 -9.90 -10.75
CA GLY A 433 2.46 -8.45 -10.79
C GLY A 433 3.49 -7.69 -11.60
N VAL A 434 4.64 -7.36 -10.99
CA VAL A 434 5.67 -6.47 -11.54
C VAL A 434 6.25 -7.01 -12.84
N ARG A 435 6.73 -8.26 -12.86
CA ARG A 435 7.33 -8.85 -14.06
C ARG A 435 6.36 -8.82 -15.24
N ARG A 436 5.11 -9.26 -15.02
CA ARG A 436 4.08 -9.27 -16.06
C ARG A 436 3.74 -7.88 -16.58
N LEU A 437 3.68 -6.88 -15.70
CA LEU A 437 3.46 -5.49 -16.06
C LEU A 437 4.61 -4.93 -16.90
N LEU A 438 5.86 -5.22 -16.52
CA LEU A 438 7.05 -4.80 -17.26
C LEU A 438 7.15 -5.51 -18.62
N ASP A 439 6.82 -6.80 -18.71
CA ASP A 439 6.74 -7.54 -19.97
C ASP A 439 5.71 -6.90 -20.92
N MET A 440 4.54 -6.50 -20.40
CA MET A 440 3.55 -5.75 -21.17
C MET A 440 4.07 -4.38 -21.61
N ALA A 441 4.79 -3.67 -20.74
CA ALA A 441 5.36 -2.36 -21.04
C ALA A 441 6.42 -2.44 -22.14
N MET A 442 7.30 -3.44 -22.13
CA MET A 442 8.29 -3.68 -23.19
C MET A 442 7.61 -3.99 -24.52
N ARG A 443 6.58 -4.85 -24.52
CA ARG A 443 5.79 -5.13 -25.73
C ARG A 443 5.11 -3.88 -26.27
N ALA A 444 4.54 -3.06 -25.39
CA ALA A 444 3.92 -1.80 -25.79
C ALA A 444 4.95 -0.83 -26.37
N ALA A 445 6.12 -0.68 -25.75
CA ALA A 445 7.19 0.18 -26.23
C ALA A 445 7.65 -0.21 -27.64
N ARG A 446 7.85 -1.52 -27.91
CA ARG A 446 8.20 -2.00 -29.27
C ARG A 446 7.13 -1.69 -30.31
N ILE A 447 5.86 -1.83 -29.95
CA ILE A 447 4.74 -1.51 -30.85
C ILE A 447 4.71 0.00 -31.14
N LEU A 448 5.00 0.83 -30.15
CA LEU A 448 5.07 2.30 -30.31
C LEU A 448 6.26 2.70 -31.17
N GLU A 449 7.45 2.14 -30.93
CA GLU A 449 8.64 2.39 -31.74
C GLU A 449 8.45 1.99 -33.20
N ALA A 450 7.81 0.84 -33.45
CA ALA A 450 7.46 0.39 -34.80
C ALA A 450 6.49 1.34 -35.53
N ARG A 451 5.76 2.18 -34.79
CA ARG A 451 4.87 3.23 -35.33
C ARG A 451 5.55 4.59 -35.44
N GLY A 452 6.82 4.71 -35.04
CA GLY A 452 7.54 5.98 -34.96
C GLY A 452 7.17 6.84 -33.75
N GLU A 453 6.49 6.28 -32.75
CA GLU A 453 6.19 6.94 -31.48
C GLU A 453 7.25 6.57 -30.44
N SER A 454 7.84 7.55 -29.74
CA SER A 454 8.83 7.30 -28.70
C SER A 454 8.23 7.38 -27.29
N VAL A 455 8.72 6.51 -26.41
CA VAL A 455 8.42 6.57 -24.98
C VAL A 455 9.38 7.58 -24.34
N LEU A 456 8.84 8.59 -23.65
CA LEU A 456 9.65 9.58 -22.94
C LEU A 456 10.01 9.02 -21.56
N LEU A 457 11.31 8.80 -21.36
CA LEU A 457 11.89 8.29 -20.13
C LEU A 457 12.92 9.28 -19.58
N GLU A 458 13.14 9.23 -18.27
CA GLU A 458 14.27 9.91 -17.64
C GLU A 458 15.59 9.45 -18.29
N PRO A 459 16.40 10.39 -18.80
CA PRO A 459 17.62 10.06 -19.51
C PRO A 459 18.68 9.56 -18.52
N ARG A 460 19.60 8.75 -19.02
CA ARG A 460 20.70 8.21 -18.22
C ARG A 460 21.78 9.27 -18.06
N ILE A 461 22.22 9.49 -16.82
CA ILE A 461 23.44 10.24 -16.54
C ILE A 461 24.58 9.23 -16.52
N VAL A 462 25.43 9.27 -17.54
CA VAL A 462 26.66 8.49 -17.56
C VAL A 462 27.74 9.37 -16.92
N LYS A 463 28.22 8.96 -15.75
CA LYS A 463 29.41 9.60 -15.18
C LYS A 463 30.61 9.10 -15.99
N PRO A 464 31.37 10.01 -16.62
CA PRO A 464 32.50 9.60 -17.43
C PRO A 464 33.55 8.86 -16.60
N GLU A 465 34.29 7.98 -17.26
CA GLU A 465 35.29 7.10 -16.63
C GLU A 465 36.58 7.83 -16.22
N GLU A 466 36.79 9.08 -16.66
CA GLU A 466 37.95 9.92 -16.33
C GLU A 466 37.58 11.13 -15.45
N ASP A 467 38.39 11.37 -14.41
CA ASP A 467 38.32 12.55 -13.54
C ASP A 467 38.60 13.82 -14.37
N GLY A 468 37.54 14.53 -14.77
CA GLY A 468 37.61 15.80 -15.50
C GLY A 468 36.60 15.97 -16.63
N GLU A 469 35.91 14.91 -17.05
CA GLU A 469 34.87 14.98 -18.08
C GLU A 469 33.50 15.40 -17.51
N THR A 470 32.70 16.07 -18.34
CA THR A 470 31.35 16.54 -17.98
C THR A 470 30.34 15.40 -18.08
N GLU A 471 29.38 15.35 -17.15
CA GLU A 471 28.30 14.35 -17.13
C GLU A 471 27.56 14.34 -18.49
N THR A 472 27.61 13.20 -19.21
CA THR A 472 26.90 13.05 -20.49
C THR A 472 25.52 12.44 -20.25
N VAL A 473 24.52 13.01 -20.93
CA VAL A 473 23.12 12.61 -20.82
C VAL A 473 22.74 11.81 -22.06
N GLU A 474 22.56 10.50 -21.92
CA GLU A 474 22.21 9.61 -23.03
C GLU A 474 20.72 9.24 -23.01
N PRO A 475 20.03 9.27 -24.18
CA PRO A 475 18.65 8.80 -24.27
C PRO A 475 18.60 7.28 -24.16
N VAL A 476 17.76 6.78 -23.27
CA VAL A 476 17.62 5.34 -23.02
C VAL A 476 16.83 4.67 -24.14
N ARG A 477 17.36 3.56 -24.68
CA ARG A 477 16.76 2.80 -25.78
C ARG A 477 16.46 1.38 -25.33
N LEU A 478 15.42 0.78 -25.91
CA LEU A 478 15.13 -0.63 -25.68
C LEU A 478 16.06 -1.49 -26.53
N GLY A 479 16.62 -2.54 -25.92
CA GLY A 479 17.50 -3.47 -26.62
C GLY A 479 16.79 -4.28 -27.73
N PRO A 480 17.54 -4.73 -28.75
CA PRO A 480 16.99 -5.39 -29.92
C PRO A 480 16.50 -6.83 -29.68
N GLU A 481 16.96 -7.49 -28.61
CA GLU A 481 16.70 -8.92 -28.38
C GLU A 481 15.60 -9.18 -27.34
N GLY A 482 14.95 -10.35 -27.43
CA GLY A 482 14.02 -10.81 -26.39
C GLY A 482 14.80 -11.25 -25.16
N SER A 483 14.80 -10.43 -24.12
CA SER A 483 15.60 -10.66 -22.93
C SER A 483 14.81 -11.33 -21.81
N TYR A 484 15.51 -12.09 -20.95
CA TYR A 484 14.91 -12.72 -19.79
C TYR A 484 14.85 -11.72 -18.64
N LEU A 485 13.62 -11.30 -18.30
CA LEU A 485 13.34 -10.44 -17.17
C LEU A 485 13.25 -11.26 -15.87
N ASP A 486 14.05 -10.87 -14.88
CA ASP A 486 13.99 -11.37 -13.52
C ASP A 486 13.68 -10.24 -12.53
N VAL A 487 12.91 -10.60 -11.50
CA VAL A 487 12.51 -9.69 -10.42
C VAL A 487 12.96 -10.32 -9.11
N SER A 488 14.10 -9.86 -8.62
CA SER A 488 14.79 -10.45 -7.48
C SER A 488 14.50 -9.65 -6.22
N TRP A 489 13.98 -10.33 -5.18
CA TRP A 489 13.64 -9.69 -3.91
C TRP A 489 14.85 -9.64 -2.97
N PRO A 490 15.07 -8.54 -2.23
CA PRO A 490 16.08 -8.50 -1.18
C PRO A 490 15.71 -9.45 -0.02
N PRO A 491 16.66 -9.84 0.85
CA PRO A 491 16.34 -10.59 2.07
C PRO A 491 15.26 -9.88 2.93
N ILE A 492 14.39 -10.64 3.61
CA ILE A 492 13.28 -10.08 4.40
C ILE A 492 13.78 -9.26 5.60
N SER A 493 14.84 -9.74 6.27
CA SER A 493 15.49 -9.03 7.37
C SER A 493 16.79 -8.39 6.89
N ARG A 494 17.01 -7.14 7.29
CA ARG A 494 18.33 -6.51 7.11
C ARG A 494 19.32 -7.19 8.04
N PRO A 495 20.49 -7.60 7.52
CA PRO A 495 21.55 -8.06 8.40
C PRO A 495 22.03 -6.88 9.25
N THR A 496 22.35 -7.17 10.50
CA THR A 496 23.03 -6.23 11.39
C THR A 496 24.41 -5.88 10.86
N SER A 497 24.98 -4.75 11.30
CA SER A 497 26.36 -4.37 10.92
C SER A 497 27.39 -5.47 11.21
N THR A 498 27.18 -6.21 12.30
CA THR A 498 27.98 -7.38 12.67
C THR A 498 27.87 -8.51 11.65
N GLU A 499 26.65 -8.82 11.19
CA GLU A 499 26.42 -9.85 10.16
C GLU A 499 26.97 -9.42 8.80
N VAL A 500 26.85 -8.14 8.44
CA VAL A 500 27.46 -7.59 7.23
C VAL A 500 28.98 -7.73 7.30
N GLN A 501 29.60 -7.39 8.44
CA GLN A 501 31.04 -7.54 8.63
C GLN A 501 31.48 -9.00 8.53
N ALA A 502 30.72 -9.93 9.11
CA ALA A 502 30.98 -11.36 9.02
C ALA A 502 30.88 -11.87 7.57
N ALA A 503 29.85 -11.42 6.83
CA ALA A 503 29.64 -11.78 5.42
C ALA A 503 30.77 -11.25 4.52
N VAL A 504 31.20 -10.00 4.70
CA VAL A 504 32.32 -9.41 3.96
C VAL A 504 33.63 -10.14 4.27
N THR A 505 33.88 -10.47 5.54
CA THR A 505 35.09 -11.20 5.95
C THR A 505 35.10 -12.61 5.34
N ALA A 506 33.97 -13.32 5.36
CA ALA A 506 33.84 -14.63 4.72
C ALA A 506 34.04 -14.56 3.21
N ALA A 507 33.49 -13.53 2.55
CA ALA A 507 33.63 -13.34 1.12
C ALA A 507 35.09 -13.02 0.72
N ALA A 508 35.78 -12.18 1.48
CA ALA A 508 37.20 -11.89 1.29
C ALA A 508 38.07 -13.16 1.44
N ALA A 509 37.80 -13.97 2.46
CA ALA A 509 38.47 -15.26 2.67
C ALA A 509 38.22 -16.24 1.51
N ALA A 510 37.00 -16.27 0.96
CA ALA A 510 36.65 -17.13 -0.18
C ALA A 510 37.39 -16.74 -1.47
N VAL A 511 37.59 -15.43 -1.73
CA VAL A 511 38.41 -14.94 -2.84
C VAL A 511 39.88 -15.29 -2.63
N GLN A 512 40.40 -15.06 -1.42
CA GLN A 512 41.79 -15.39 -1.09
C GLN A 512 42.07 -16.90 -1.18
N GLY A 513 41.08 -17.72 -0.82
CA GLY A 513 41.14 -19.18 -0.93
C GLY A 513 40.92 -19.72 -2.34
N GLY A 514 40.64 -18.87 -3.34
CA GLY A 514 40.38 -19.28 -4.72
C GLY A 514 39.07 -20.05 -4.93
N VAL A 515 38.13 -19.97 -3.98
CA VAL A 515 36.84 -20.69 -4.04
C VAL A 515 35.81 -19.89 -4.85
N LEU A 516 35.89 -18.57 -4.83
CA LEU A 516 34.99 -17.66 -5.53
C LEU A 516 35.75 -16.57 -6.27
N ASP A 517 35.28 -16.24 -7.48
CA ASP A 517 35.79 -15.11 -8.25
C ASP A 517 35.39 -13.77 -7.63
N GLN A 518 36.24 -12.76 -7.84
CA GLN A 518 36.01 -11.39 -7.38
C GLN A 518 34.70 -10.81 -7.91
N LYS A 519 34.32 -11.13 -9.16
CA LYS A 519 33.04 -10.71 -9.77
C LYS A 519 31.83 -11.25 -9.01
N THR A 520 31.90 -12.52 -8.57
CA THR A 520 30.83 -13.19 -7.82
C THR A 520 30.71 -12.62 -6.41
N VAL A 521 31.84 -12.32 -5.77
CA VAL A 521 31.85 -11.67 -4.45
C VAL A 521 31.34 -10.24 -4.50
N THR A 522 31.70 -9.45 -5.52
CA THR A 522 31.13 -8.11 -5.71
C THR A 522 29.61 -8.18 -5.87
N LYS A 523 29.09 -9.14 -6.64
CA LYS A 523 27.64 -9.38 -6.77
C LYS A 523 26.97 -9.78 -5.45
N PHE A 524 27.66 -10.55 -4.60
CA PHE A 524 27.16 -10.98 -3.29
C PHE A 524 27.13 -9.84 -2.27
N VAL A 525 28.16 -8.99 -2.26
CA VAL A 525 28.35 -7.95 -1.23
C VAL A 525 27.60 -6.66 -1.56
N ALA A 526 27.46 -6.32 -2.84
CA ALA A 526 26.86 -5.06 -3.29
C ALA A 526 25.46 -4.74 -2.73
N PRO A 527 24.53 -5.71 -2.55
CA PRO A 527 23.25 -5.43 -1.91
C PRO A 527 23.36 -4.90 -0.47
N PHE A 528 24.42 -5.24 0.27
CA PHE A 528 24.61 -4.74 1.64
C PHE A 528 25.04 -3.28 1.70
N PHE A 529 25.59 -2.75 0.61
CA PHE A 529 26.13 -1.38 0.54
C PHE A 529 25.27 -0.45 -0.33
N GLY A 530 24.12 -0.93 -0.82
CA GLY A 530 23.21 -0.12 -1.65
C GLY A 530 23.82 0.31 -2.98
N VAL A 531 24.64 -0.55 -3.60
CA VAL A 531 25.26 -0.25 -4.90
C VAL A 531 24.25 -0.55 -6.01
N ASP A 532 23.72 0.50 -6.65
CA ASP A 532 22.70 0.40 -7.71
C ASP A 532 23.25 -0.12 -9.04
N ASP A 533 24.51 0.21 -9.40
CA ASP A 533 25.15 -0.21 -10.65
C ASP A 533 26.36 -1.11 -10.39
N LEU A 534 26.12 -2.42 -10.45
CA LEU A 534 27.14 -3.46 -10.27
C LEU A 534 28.20 -3.43 -11.36
N ASN A 535 27.82 -3.07 -12.59
CA ASN A 535 28.72 -3.10 -13.74
C ASN A 535 29.65 -1.89 -13.70
N ALA A 536 29.14 -0.70 -13.39
CA ALA A 536 29.98 0.48 -13.18
C ALA A 536 30.96 0.28 -12.01
N LEU A 537 30.54 -0.40 -10.94
CA LEU A 537 31.44 -0.76 -9.84
C LEU A 537 32.53 -1.74 -10.30
N GLN A 538 32.16 -2.77 -11.07
CA GLN A 538 33.11 -3.75 -11.61
C GLN A 538 34.13 -3.09 -12.56
N ALA A 539 33.67 -2.22 -13.46
CA ALA A 539 34.54 -1.47 -14.37
C ALA A 539 35.52 -0.57 -13.60
N ARG A 540 35.06 0.15 -12.57
CA ARG A 540 35.94 0.93 -11.68
C ARG A 540 36.96 0.06 -10.94
N MET A 541 36.55 -1.13 -10.50
CA MET A 541 37.46 -2.07 -9.83
C MET A 541 38.51 -2.65 -10.79
N GLU A 542 38.13 -2.96 -12.03
CA GLU A 542 39.04 -3.44 -13.08
C GLU A 542 40.04 -2.35 -13.47
N LYS A 543 39.58 -1.11 -13.72
CA LYS A 543 40.44 0.05 -13.99
C LYS A 543 41.44 0.31 -12.85
N ALA A 544 40.97 0.32 -11.61
CA ALA A 544 41.83 0.50 -10.43
C ALA A 544 42.77 -0.70 -10.17
N ALA A 545 42.49 -1.87 -10.74
CA ALA A 545 43.38 -3.03 -10.68
C ALA A 545 44.46 -2.97 -11.78
N GLU A 546 44.10 -2.49 -12.97
CA GLU A 546 45.05 -2.23 -14.06
C GLU A 546 46.04 -1.12 -13.68
N GLU A 547 45.57 -0.02 -13.09
CA GLU A 547 46.41 1.07 -12.56
C GLU A 547 47.39 0.57 -11.48
N ARG A 548 46.93 -0.31 -10.58
CA ARG A 548 47.81 -0.92 -9.56
C ARG A 548 48.83 -1.90 -10.16
N LYS A 549 48.47 -2.61 -11.23
CA LYS A 549 49.41 -3.50 -11.94
C LYS A 549 50.47 -2.69 -12.67
N THR A 550 50.09 -1.64 -13.39
CA THR A 550 51.05 -0.77 -14.08
C THR A 550 51.98 -0.05 -13.10
N GLU A 551 51.48 0.40 -11.94
CA GLU A 551 52.33 0.94 -10.87
C GLU A 551 53.31 -0.11 -10.29
N GLN A 552 52.86 -1.35 -10.07
CA GLN A 552 53.72 -2.43 -9.58
C GLN A 552 54.78 -2.87 -10.60
N GLU A 553 54.42 -2.93 -11.89
CA GLU A 553 55.35 -3.26 -12.97
C GLU A 553 56.38 -2.13 -13.17
N ALA A 554 55.99 -0.87 -13.02
CA ALA A 554 56.91 0.26 -13.03
C ALA A 554 57.90 0.23 -11.83
N LEU A 555 57.43 -0.20 -10.65
CA LEU A 555 58.27 -0.38 -9.46
C LEU A 555 59.23 -1.59 -9.59
N GLN A 556 58.81 -2.69 -10.23
CA GLN A 556 59.66 -3.87 -10.43
C GLN A 556 60.69 -3.69 -11.56
N GLN A 557 60.38 -2.94 -12.62
CA GLN A 557 61.34 -2.59 -13.67
C GLN A 557 62.40 -1.58 -13.19
N GLY A 558 62.15 -0.86 -12.11
CA GLY A 558 63.13 0.00 -11.45
C GLY A 558 64.17 -0.73 -10.57
N SER A 559 64.07 -2.05 -10.39
CA SER A 559 64.83 -2.78 -9.34
C SER A 559 65.70 -3.97 -9.78
N GLY A 560 66.36 -3.95 -10.94
CA GLY A 560 67.48 -4.87 -11.22
C GLY A 560 68.46 -4.30 -12.27
N LEU A 561 69.80 -4.35 -12.19
CA LEU A 561 70.89 -5.03 -11.42
C LEU A 561 72.25 -4.38 -11.89
N PRO A 562 73.51 -4.75 -11.49
CA PRO A 562 74.03 -5.64 -10.43
C PRO A 562 75.14 -5.00 -9.53
N GLY A 563 75.54 -5.68 -8.44
CA GLY A 563 76.54 -5.20 -7.47
C GLY A 563 77.98 -5.69 -7.64
N ALA A 564 78.92 -5.07 -6.88
CA ALA A 564 79.98 -5.73 -6.10
C ALA A 564 80.93 -4.71 -5.43
N GLY A 565 81.14 -4.84 -4.11
CA GLY A 565 82.44 -4.63 -3.46
C GLY A 565 82.62 -3.46 -2.49
N GLY A 566 82.60 -3.75 -1.17
CA GLY A 566 83.53 -3.10 -0.23
C GLY A 566 82.96 -2.56 1.09
N GLY A 567 83.16 -3.32 2.18
CA GLY A 567 83.44 -2.77 3.51
C GLY A 567 82.25 -2.43 4.41
N ALA A 568 82.02 -3.26 5.44
CA ALA A 568 81.12 -2.95 6.55
C ALA A 568 81.66 -1.79 7.43
N PRO A 569 80.76 -0.97 8.00
CA PRO A 569 80.90 -0.59 9.40
C PRO A 569 79.63 -0.82 10.24
N LYS A 570 79.90 -1.08 11.52
CA LYS A 570 79.05 -1.42 12.68
C LYS A 570 77.64 -0.79 12.77
N PRO A 571 76.64 -1.51 13.34
CA PRO A 571 75.31 -0.98 13.61
C PRO A 571 75.30 0.09 14.72
N PRO A 572 74.62 1.24 14.54
CA PRO A 572 74.24 2.13 15.63
C PRO A 572 73.04 1.54 16.38
N GLY A 573 73.11 1.59 17.72
CA GLY A 573 72.16 0.96 18.63
C GLY A 573 70.73 1.54 18.65
N PRO A 574 69.83 0.91 19.42
CA PRO A 574 68.40 1.19 19.39
C PRO A 574 68.05 2.62 19.83
N PRO A 575 67.01 3.24 19.22
CA PRO A 575 66.61 4.61 19.49
C PRO A 575 66.06 4.79 20.91
N LYS A 576 66.52 5.85 21.58
CA LYS A 576 66.04 6.30 22.90
C LYS A 576 64.55 6.64 22.86
N PRO A 577 63.75 6.26 23.88
CA PRO A 577 62.37 6.69 23.99
C PRO A 577 62.29 8.21 24.24
N PRO A 578 61.29 8.91 23.66
CA PRO A 578 61.09 10.33 23.89
C PRO A 578 60.70 10.61 25.35
N ALA A 579 61.39 11.59 25.93
CA ALA A 579 61.25 12.04 27.30
C ALA A 579 59.88 12.68 27.56
N ALA A 580 59.36 12.41 28.76
CA ALA A 580 58.14 13.00 29.28
C ALA A 580 58.35 14.46 29.72
N GLN A 581 57.33 15.29 29.44
CA GLN A 581 56.83 16.42 30.25
C GLN A 581 57.73 17.69 30.35
N PRO A 582 57.19 18.90 30.66
CA PRO A 582 56.06 19.13 31.57
C PRO A 582 55.05 20.28 31.30
N GLN A 583 53.91 20.09 31.97
CA GLN A 583 52.86 21.01 32.44
C GLN A 583 51.90 21.67 31.43
#